data_AF-A0A452Y6Q5-F1
#
_entry.id   AF-A0A452Y6Q5-F1
#
_cell.length_a   1.000
_cell.length_b   1.000
_cell.length_c   1.000
_cell.angle_alpha   90.00
_cell.angle_beta   90.00
_cell.angle_gamma   90.00
#
_symmetry.space_group_name_H-M   'P 1'
#
loop_
_entity.id
_entity.type
_entity.pdbx_description
1 polymer ?
#
loop_
_entity_poly.entity_id
_entity_poly.type
_entity_poly.pdbx_seq_one_letter_code
_entity_poly.pdbx_strand_id
1 'polypeptide(L)'
;MGRGRIEIKRIENTTNRQVTFCKRRNGLLKKAYELSVLCDAEVALIVFSGRGRLYEYSNNSVKATIERYKKATSDISSAGTVAEINAQHYQQESAKLKQQITTLQNSNRFIFSPRL
;
A
#
# COMPACT_ATOMS: atom_id res chain seq x y z
N MET A 1 -11.56 18.86 38.41
CA MET A 1 -12.29 17.57 38.46
C MET A 1 -11.67 16.62 37.44
N GLY A 2 -11.02 15.54 37.89
CA GLY A 2 -10.38 14.56 37.00
C GLY A 2 -11.41 13.77 36.18
N ARG A 3 -11.06 13.38 34.95
CA ARG A 3 -11.89 12.50 34.13
C ARG A 3 -11.67 11.05 34.58
N GLY A 4 -12.75 10.33 34.89
CA GLY A 4 -12.69 8.89 35.18
C GLY A 4 -12.25 8.08 33.95
N ARG A 5 -11.69 6.89 34.20
CA ARG A 5 -11.39 5.90 33.15
C ARG A 5 -12.70 5.46 32.49
N ILE A 6 -12.69 5.32 31.16
CA ILE A 6 -13.82 4.76 30.39
C ILE A 6 -13.36 3.52 29.63
N GLU A 7 -14.28 2.58 29.42
CA GLU A 7 -14.04 1.41 28.55
C GLU A 7 -13.91 1.82 27.08
N ILE A 8 -13.08 1.09 26.33
CA ILE A 8 -12.95 1.28 24.87
C ILE A 8 -14.04 0.47 24.18
N LYS A 9 -15.23 1.05 24.12
CA LYS A 9 -16.39 0.56 23.36
C LYS A 9 -17.16 1.72 22.75
N ARG A 10 -18.13 1.44 21.87
CA ARG A 10 -19.02 2.46 21.32
C ARG A 10 -19.76 3.17 22.47
N ILE A 11 -19.74 4.50 22.47
CA ILE A 11 -20.52 5.29 23.43
C ILE A 11 -21.95 5.32 22.91
N GLU A 12 -22.89 4.70 23.63
CA GLU A 12 -24.29 4.58 23.18
C GLU A 12 -25.02 5.92 23.19
N ASN A 13 -24.86 6.70 24.27
CA ASN A 13 -25.46 8.03 24.35
C ASN A 13 -24.91 8.96 23.26
N THR A 14 -25.79 9.39 22.35
CA THR A 14 -25.43 10.17 21.16
C THR A 14 -24.79 11.52 21.50
N THR A 15 -25.27 12.22 22.52
CA THR A 15 -24.72 13.50 22.96
C THR A 15 -23.31 13.33 23.51
N ASN A 16 -23.11 12.35 24.40
CA ASN A 16 -21.79 12.03 24.96
C ASN A 16 -20.82 11.57 23.88
N ARG A 17 -21.30 10.79 22.90
CA ARG A 17 -20.51 10.36 21.75
C ARG A 17 -20.07 11.54 20.90
N GLN A 18 -20.96 12.50 20.62
CA GLN A 18 -20.62 13.71 19.86
C GLN A 18 -19.59 14.58 20.59
N VAL A 19 -19.81 14.85 21.89
CA VAL A 19 -18.87 15.65 22.70
C VAL A 19 -17.51 14.96 22.78
N THR A 20 -17.50 13.64 22.99
CA THR A 20 -16.27 12.84 23.05
C THR A 20 -15.56 12.82 21.70
N PHE A 21 -16.29 12.66 20.60
CA PHE A 21 -15.74 12.73 19.25
C PHE A 21 -15.04 14.07 19.02
N CYS A 22 -15.71 15.20 19.29
CA CYS A 22 -15.12 16.52 19.14
C CYS A 22 -13.82 16.68 19.94
N LYS A 23 -13.83 16.26 21.21
CA LYS A 23 -12.65 16.37 22.09
C LYS A 23 -11.51 15.45 21.67
N ARG A 24 -11.80 14.16 21.39
CA ARG A 24 -10.78 13.17 21.01
C ARG A 24 -10.21 13.45 19.62
N ARG A 25 -11.05 13.82 18.65
CA ARG A 25 -10.61 14.23 17.32
C ARG A 25 -9.63 15.41 17.41
N ASN A 26 -9.97 16.45 18.18
CA ASN A 26 -9.07 17.59 18.36
C ASN A 26 -7.76 17.20 19.07
N GLY A 27 -7.82 16.34 20.09
CA GLY A 27 -6.62 15.81 20.74
C GLY A 27 -5.74 14.99 19.78
N LEU A 28 -6.34 14.16 18.93
CA LEU A 28 -5.65 13.36 17.93
C LEU A 28 -4.99 14.24 16.85
N LEU A 29 -5.70 15.26 16.35
CA LEU A 29 -5.16 16.25 15.42
C LEU A 29 -3.95 16.97 16.02
N LYS A 30 -4.04 17.39 17.29
CA LYS A 30 -2.92 18.02 17.99
C LYS A 30 -1.71 17.09 18.08
N LYS A 31 -1.93 15.81 18.39
CA LYS A 31 -0.85 14.81 18.46
C LYS A 31 -0.21 14.52 17.10
N ALA A 32 -1.01 14.45 16.04
CA ALA A 32 -0.51 14.30 14.67
C ALA A 32 0.37 15.50 14.27
N TYR A 33 -0.07 16.72 14.62
CA TYR A 33 0.72 17.94 14.42
C TYR A 33 2.04 17.92 15.20
N GLU A 34 1.99 17.66 16.51
CA GLU A 34 3.17 17.56 17.36
C GLU A 34 4.19 16.55 16.79
N LEU A 35 3.74 15.37 16.38
CA LEU A 35 4.60 14.35 15.78
C LEU A 35 5.24 14.83 14.47
N SER A 36 4.45 15.42 13.57
CA SER A 36 4.97 15.91 12.28
C SER A 36 6.06 16.97 12.46
N VAL A 37 5.92 17.86 13.45
CA VAL A 37 6.90 18.93 13.72
C VAL A 37 8.12 18.39 14.47
N LEU A 38 7.92 17.59 15.53
CA LEU A 38 9.02 17.14 16.39
C LEU A 38 9.97 16.18 15.70
N CYS A 39 9.47 15.41 14.73
CA CYS A 39 10.23 14.34 14.09
C CYS A 39 10.43 14.56 12.58
N ASP A 40 10.07 15.74 12.05
CA ASP A 40 10.08 16.03 10.61
C ASP A 40 9.42 14.92 9.77
N ALA A 41 8.28 14.43 10.28
CA ALA A 41 7.58 13.29 9.70
C ALA A 41 6.42 13.76 8.81
N GLU A 42 6.27 13.15 7.64
CA GLU A 42 5.06 13.31 6.82
C GLU A 42 3.89 12.56 7.47
N VAL A 43 2.83 13.28 7.83
CA VAL A 43 1.68 12.72 8.54
C VAL A 43 0.40 13.19 7.86
N ALA A 44 -0.50 12.26 7.57
CA ALA A 44 -1.88 12.55 7.19
C ALA A 44 -2.86 11.79 8.09
N LEU A 45 -3.94 12.45 8.48
CA LEU A 45 -5.03 11.89 9.27
C LEU A 45 -6.35 12.20 8.58
N ILE A 46 -7.18 11.17 8.39
CA ILE A 46 -8.51 11.28 7.79
C ILE A 46 -9.52 10.67 8.76
N VAL A 47 -10.56 11.42 9.11
CA VAL A 47 -11.60 11.00 10.04
C VAL A 47 -12.98 11.30 9.48
N PHE A 48 -13.77 10.26 9.24
CA PHE A 48 -15.20 10.39 8.95
C PHE A 48 -15.99 10.24 10.25
N SER A 49 -16.83 11.23 10.56
CA SER A 49 -17.79 11.08 11.66
C SER A 49 -18.89 10.08 11.30
N GLY A 50 -19.61 9.59 12.31
CA GLY A 50 -20.79 8.73 12.09
C GLY A 50 -21.93 9.39 11.30
N ARG A 51 -21.84 10.70 10.98
CA ARG A 51 -22.75 11.43 10.09
C ARG A 51 -22.15 11.71 8.70
N GLY A 52 -21.04 11.06 8.35
CA GLY A 52 -20.37 11.22 7.06
C GLY A 52 -19.53 12.49 6.89
N ARG A 53 -19.48 13.38 7.89
CA ARG A 53 -18.62 14.58 7.80
C ARG A 53 -17.15 14.20 7.86
N LEU A 54 -16.38 14.70 6.90
CA LEU A 54 -14.92 14.59 6.81
C LEU A 54 -14.24 15.61 7.73
N TYR A 55 -13.22 15.15 8.44
CA TYR A 55 -12.24 15.96 9.15
C TYR A 55 -10.86 15.41 8.83
N GLU A 56 -9.92 16.28 8.47
CA GLU A 56 -8.60 15.86 8.03
C GLU A 56 -7.50 16.79 8.54
N TYR A 57 -6.28 16.27 8.54
CA TYR A 57 -5.04 17.00 8.77
C TYR A 57 -3.94 16.41 7.90
N SER A 58 -3.09 17.27 7.37
CA SER A 58 -1.80 16.91 6.80
C SER A 58 -0.84 18.10 6.95
N ASN A 59 0.44 17.82 7.19
CA ASN A 59 1.49 18.85 7.16
C ASN A 59 1.90 19.25 5.73
N ASN A 60 1.39 18.55 4.70
CA ASN A 60 1.61 18.89 3.30
C ASN A 60 0.30 18.80 2.49
N SER A 61 -0.04 17.62 2.00
CA SER A 61 -1.29 17.35 1.29
C SER A 61 -1.73 15.92 1.53
N VAL A 62 -2.99 15.74 1.91
CA VAL A 62 -3.61 14.41 2.08
C VAL A 62 -3.50 13.59 0.80
N LYS A 63 -3.76 14.22 -0.36
CA LYS A 63 -3.66 13.57 -1.67
C LYS A 63 -2.23 13.10 -1.95
N ALA A 64 -1.24 13.95 -1.73
CA ALA A 64 0.17 13.60 -1.93
C ALA A 64 0.62 12.48 -1.00
N THR A 65 0.18 12.50 0.27
CA THR A 65 0.50 11.44 1.24
C THR A 65 -0.11 10.10 0.81
N ILE A 66 -1.36 10.11 0.32
CA ILE A 66 -2.03 8.91 -0.22
C ILE A 66 -1.30 8.37 -1.46
N GLU A 67 -0.87 9.25 -2.37
CA GLU A 67 -0.12 8.86 -3.57
C GLU A 67 1.22 8.23 -3.20
N ARG A 68 1.95 8.82 -2.24
CA ARG A 68 3.19 8.25 -1.69
C ARG A 68 2.96 6.89 -1.05
N TYR A 69 1.90 6.74 -0.25
CA TYR A 69 1.51 5.46 0.35
C TYR A 69 1.24 4.40 -0.72
N LYS A 70 0.42 4.73 -1.73
CA LYS A 70 0.12 3.80 -2.84
C LYS A 70 1.40 3.33 -3.52
N LYS A 71 2.29 4.26 -3.88
CA LYS A 71 3.59 3.91 -4.47
C LYS A 71 4.41 2.98 -3.58
N ALA A 72 4.58 3.31 -2.31
CA ALA A 72 5.33 2.48 -1.37
C ALA A 72 4.73 1.07 -1.21
N THR A 73 3.39 0.95 -1.19
CA THR A 73 2.71 -0.36 -1.11
C THR A 73 2.75 -1.16 -2.41
N SER A 74 2.71 -0.49 -3.56
CA SER A 74 2.89 -1.11 -4.87
C SER A 74 4.33 -1.59 -5.05
N ASP A 75 5.32 -0.82 -4.58
CA ASP A 75 6.74 -1.22 -4.58
C ASP A 75 6.96 -2.44 -3.66
N ILE A 76 6.26 -2.55 -2.53
CA ILE A 76 6.27 -3.77 -1.69
C ILE A 76 5.62 -4.95 -2.41
N SER A 77 4.62 -4.70 -3.25
CA SER A 77 3.94 -5.73 -4.04
C SER A 77 4.73 -6.15 -5.29
N SER A 78 5.69 -5.33 -5.73
CA SER A 78 6.52 -5.54 -6.93
C SER A 78 8.01 -5.78 -6.62
N ALA A 79 8.42 -5.63 -5.35
CA ALA A 79 9.50 -6.43 -4.76
C ALA A 79 9.00 -7.87 -4.72
N GLY A 80 9.06 -8.52 -5.89
CA GLY A 80 8.27 -9.68 -6.23
C GLY A 80 8.22 -10.69 -5.09
N THR A 81 7.01 -11.16 -4.79
CA THR A 81 6.90 -12.40 -4.02
C THR A 81 7.83 -13.42 -4.65
N VAL A 82 8.46 -14.29 -3.85
CA VAL A 82 9.34 -15.37 -4.36
C VAL A 82 8.69 -16.10 -5.54
N ALA A 83 7.36 -16.23 -5.54
CA ALA A 83 6.56 -16.75 -6.64
C ALA A 83 6.71 -15.97 -7.97
N GLU A 84 6.68 -14.64 -7.96
CA GLU A 84 6.81 -13.80 -9.16
C GLU A 84 8.23 -13.79 -9.72
N ILE A 85 9.24 -13.72 -8.84
CA ILE A 85 10.65 -13.82 -9.24
C ILE A 85 10.91 -15.20 -9.87
N ASN A 86 10.40 -16.26 -9.25
CA ASN A 86 10.51 -17.62 -9.79
C ASN A 86 9.75 -17.76 -11.12
N ALA A 87 8.54 -17.20 -11.24
CA ALA A 87 7.76 -17.25 -12.47
C ALA A 87 8.48 -16.56 -13.64
N GLN A 88 9.09 -15.39 -13.39
CA GLN A 88 9.91 -14.70 -14.39
C GLN A 88 11.16 -15.50 -14.77
N HIS A 89 11.84 -16.10 -13.79
CA HIS A 89 13.01 -16.97 -14.03
C HIS A 89 12.64 -18.17 -14.92
N TYR A 90 11.54 -18.88 -14.61
CA TYR A 90 11.07 -20.01 -15.42
C TYR A 90 10.62 -19.59 -16.83
N GLN A 91 10.01 -18.41 -16.98
CA GLN A 91 9.63 -17.89 -18.28
C GLN A 91 10.86 -17.64 -19.17
N GLN A 92 11.92 -17.03 -18.63
CA GLN A 92 13.17 -16.79 -19.34
C GLN A 92 13.89 -18.08 -19.75
N GLU A 93 13.97 -19.06 -18.84
CA GLU A 93 14.54 -20.38 -19.14
C GLU A 93 13.74 -21.11 -20.23
N SER A 94 12.40 -21.04 -20.20
CA SER A 94 11.58 -21.63 -21.26
C SER A 94 11.81 -20.98 -22.62
N ALA A 95 12.05 -19.66 -22.66
CA ALA A 95 12.30 -18.94 -23.90
C ALA A 95 13.65 -19.33 -24.52
N LYS A 96 14.70 -19.47 -23.70
CA LYS A 96 16.01 -19.97 -24.15
C LYS A 96 15.93 -21.39 -24.68
N LEU A 97 15.24 -22.29 -23.96
CA LEU A 97 15.06 -23.67 -24.39
C LEU A 97 14.29 -23.76 -25.72
N LYS A 98 13.23 -22.97 -25.89
CA LYS A 98 12.49 -22.89 -27.16
C LYS A 98 13.39 -22.44 -28.31
N GLN A 99 14.23 -21.42 -28.10
CA GLN A 99 15.19 -20.99 -29.13
C GLN A 99 16.19 -22.09 -29.49
N GLN A 100 16.75 -22.80 -28.50
CA GLN A 100 17.65 -23.93 -28.76
C GLN A 100 16.97 -25.05 -29.56
N ILE A 101 15.74 -25.40 -29.22
CA ILE A 101 14.95 -26.39 -29.95
C ILE A 101 14.77 -25.95 -31.41
N THR A 102 14.41 -24.68 -31.65
CA THR A 102 14.25 -24.17 -33.02
C THR A 102 15.57 -24.23 -33.80
N THR A 103 16.69 -23.85 -33.19
CA THR A 103 18.01 -23.94 -33.85
C THR A 103 18.39 -25.37 -34.19
N LEU A 104 18.16 -26.32 -33.27
CA LEU A 104 18.44 -27.74 -33.50
C LEU A 104 17.51 -28.34 -34.57
N GLN A 105 16.23 -28.00 -34.56
CA GLN A 105 15.26 -28.42 -35.57
C GLN A 105 15.65 -27.89 -36.96
N ASN A 106 16.06 -26.63 -37.06
CA ASN A 106 16.54 -26.05 -38.30
C ASN A 106 17.81 -26.75 -38.79
N SER A 107 18.79 -26.97 -37.91
CA SER A 107 20.04 -27.66 -38.24
C SER A 107 19.81 -29.08 -38.73
N ASN A 108 18.95 -29.86 -38.05
CA ASN A 108 18.56 -31.19 -38.50
C ASN A 108 17.81 -31.17 -39.84
N ARG A 109 16.98 -30.15 -40.10
CA ARG A 109 16.30 -29.98 -41.39
C ARG A 109 17.29 -29.70 -42.53
N PHE A 110 18.39 -29.00 -42.28
CA PHE A 110 19.47 -28.78 -43.26
C PHE A 110 20.31 -30.04 -43.52
N ILE A 111 20.46 -30.91 -42.52
CA ILE A 111 21.24 -32.15 -42.66
C ILE A 111 20.42 -33.25 -43.35
N PHE A 112 19.11 -33.31 -43.09
CA PHE A 112 18.19 -34.30 -43.68
C PHE A 112 17.46 -33.83 -44.95
N SER A 113 17.73 -32.63 -45.45
CA SER A 113 17.26 -32.23 -46.78
C SER A 113 18.04 -33.02 -47.84
N PRO A 114 17.39 -33.86 -48.67
CA PRO A 114 18.09 -34.66 -49.67
C PRO A 114 18.81 -33.73 -50.63
N ARG A 115 20.13 -33.94 -50.83
CA ARG A 115 20.76 -33.51 -52.07
C ARG A 115 20.15 -34.37 -53.17
N LEU A 116 19.62 -33.69 -54.19
CA LEU A 116 19.01 -34.23 -55.41
C LEU A 116 19.68 -35.49 -55.93
#